data_AF-A0A7Y6CTR4-F1
#
_entry.id   AF-A0A7Y6CTR4-F1
#
_cell.length_a   1.000
_cell.length_b   1.000
_cell.length_c   1.000
_cell.angle_alpha   90.00
_cell.angle_beta   90.00
_cell.angle_gamma   90.00
#
_symmetry.space_group_name_H-M   'P 1'
#
loop_
_entity.id
_entity.type
_entity.pdbx_description
1 polymer ?
#
loop_
_entity_poly.entity_id
_entity_poly.type
_entity_poly.pdbx_seq_one_letter_code
_entity_poly.pdbx_strand_id
1 'polypeptide(L)'
;MTQGISDFEALHAIRVGGMHAPKPDNADELAGRGLIFVTPVGCMLTEKGNQQHAELLEQQRADIDVEAVGALYERFLAVNQPTKSKCSEWQKLTDDDFDSRFVIATDLQDILERVSTTITRTSQYLPRFAGYPPRMKTALDRVLEGESEYLTSPKVESFHNVWMECHEDYLLTLGISREEEGSY
;
A
#
# COMPACT_ATOMS: atom_id res chain seq x y z
N MET A 1 26.98 -13.51 -13.29
CA MET A 1 26.14 -12.45 -13.86
C MET A 1 25.33 -11.90 -12.71
N THR A 2 25.67 -10.72 -12.23
CA THR A 2 24.96 -10.02 -11.15
C THR A 2 23.52 -9.80 -11.63
N GLN A 3 22.58 -10.61 -11.14
CA GLN A 3 21.16 -10.34 -11.33
C GLN A 3 20.90 -8.99 -10.68
N GLY A 4 20.81 -7.93 -11.50
CA GLY A 4 20.22 -6.69 -11.05
C GLY A 4 18.85 -7.02 -10.46
N ILE A 5 18.54 -6.43 -9.32
CA ILE A 5 17.16 -6.40 -8.81
C ILE A 5 16.30 -6.01 -10.02
N SER A 6 15.37 -6.89 -10.40
CA SER A 6 14.46 -6.61 -11.51
C SER A 6 13.89 -5.21 -11.30
N ASP A 7 13.96 -4.34 -12.32
CA ASP A 7 13.40 -2.98 -12.25
C ASP A 7 11.95 -3.00 -11.73
N PHE A 8 11.26 -4.14 -11.89
CA PHE A 8 9.92 -4.38 -11.41
C PHE A 8 9.70 -3.91 -9.98
N GLU A 9 10.53 -4.29 -9.00
CA GLU A 9 10.26 -3.96 -7.59
C GLU A 9 10.25 -2.44 -7.38
N ALA A 10 11.23 -1.73 -7.96
CA ALA A 10 11.32 -0.29 -7.86
C ALA A 10 10.18 0.42 -8.61
N LEU A 11 9.91 0.01 -9.85
CA LEU A 11 8.82 0.59 -10.65
C LEU A 11 7.45 0.31 -10.02
N HIS A 12 7.25 -0.88 -9.45
CA HIS A 12 6.02 -1.27 -8.80
C HIS A 12 5.80 -0.50 -7.49
N ALA A 13 6.83 -0.36 -6.65
CA ALA A 13 6.75 0.48 -5.45
C ALA A 13 6.41 1.94 -5.79
N ILE A 14 6.98 2.48 -6.88
CA ILE A 14 6.63 3.83 -7.37
C ILE A 14 5.19 3.90 -7.87
N ARG A 15 4.73 2.88 -8.59
CA ARG A 15 3.35 2.84 -9.10
C ARG A 15 2.31 2.75 -7.98
N VAL A 16 2.60 1.99 -6.93
CA VAL A 16 1.73 1.82 -5.75
C VAL A 16 1.75 3.07 -4.86
N GLY A 17 2.94 3.61 -4.53
CA GLY A 17 3.08 4.77 -3.65
C GLY A 17 2.68 6.12 -4.29
N GLY A 18 2.51 6.16 -5.61
CA GLY A 18 2.10 7.35 -6.34
C GLY A 18 3.05 8.53 -6.11
N MET A 19 2.50 9.73 -5.92
CA MET A 19 3.29 10.97 -5.78
C MET A 19 4.26 10.97 -4.58
N HIS A 20 3.98 10.17 -3.56
CA HIS A 20 4.76 10.11 -2.31
C HIS A 20 5.63 8.85 -2.24
N ALA A 21 5.76 8.12 -3.36
CA ALA A 21 6.58 6.92 -3.37
C ALA A 21 8.03 7.23 -2.98
N PRO A 22 8.63 6.42 -2.07
CA PRO A 22 10.00 6.65 -1.64
C PRO A 22 10.96 6.52 -2.82
N LYS A 23 12.05 7.30 -2.78
CA LYS A 23 13.11 7.24 -3.79
C LYS A 23 13.86 5.90 -3.64
N PRO A 24 13.84 4.98 -4.63
CA PRO A 24 14.62 3.75 -4.55
C PRO A 24 16.12 4.05 -4.69
N ASP A 25 16.97 3.14 -4.21
CA ASP A 25 18.43 3.30 -4.24
C ASP A 25 18.99 3.49 -5.66
N ASN A 26 18.35 2.87 -6.66
CA ASN A 26 18.71 2.98 -8.08
C ASN A 26 17.96 4.09 -8.83
N ALA A 27 17.32 5.04 -8.14
CA ALA A 27 16.51 6.09 -8.78
C ALA A 27 17.26 6.91 -9.82
N ASP A 28 18.55 7.23 -9.60
CA ASP A 28 19.33 8.01 -10.57
C ASP A 28 19.55 7.23 -11.88
N GLU A 29 19.70 5.91 -11.80
CA GLU A 29 19.78 5.03 -12.97
C GLU A 29 18.42 4.95 -13.71
N LEU A 30 17.33 4.74 -12.96
CA LEU A 30 15.98 4.71 -13.52
C LEU A 30 15.61 6.04 -14.20
N ALA A 31 16.00 7.17 -13.59
CA ALA A 31 15.82 8.50 -14.15
C ALA A 31 16.68 8.70 -15.42
N GLY A 32 17.94 8.26 -15.40
CA GLY A 32 18.82 8.29 -16.57
C GLY A 32 18.29 7.48 -17.77
N ARG A 33 17.52 6.42 -17.49
CA ARG A 33 16.82 5.60 -18.49
C ARG A 33 15.47 6.18 -18.91
N GLY A 34 15.03 7.28 -18.30
CA GLY A 34 13.77 7.96 -18.56
C GLY A 34 12.54 7.21 -18.04
N LEU A 35 12.69 6.35 -17.02
CA LEU A 35 11.60 5.55 -16.45
C LEU A 35 10.85 6.28 -15.33
N ILE A 36 11.52 7.20 -14.65
CA ILE A 36 10.94 7.94 -13.52
C ILE A 36 11.24 9.44 -13.60
N PHE A 37 10.40 10.24 -12.96
CA PHE A 37 10.71 11.59 -12.50
C PHE A 37 10.97 11.56 -11.00
N VAL A 38 12.04 12.23 -10.57
CA VAL A 38 12.27 12.52 -9.14
C VAL A 38 11.66 13.88 -8.83
N THR A 39 10.82 13.95 -7.82
CA THR A 39 10.16 15.16 -7.32
C THR A 39 10.70 15.51 -5.93
N PRO A 40 10.40 16.70 -5.38
CA PRO A 40 10.81 17.05 -4.02
C PRO A 40 10.24 16.13 -2.92
N VAL A 41 9.15 15.42 -3.20
CA VAL A 41 8.40 14.62 -2.20
C VAL A 41 8.38 13.13 -2.50
N GLY A 42 9.03 12.67 -3.58
CA GLY A 42 9.01 11.27 -3.99
C GLY A 42 9.37 11.06 -5.45
N CYS A 43 9.00 9.91 -6.01
CA CYS A 43 9.20 9.59 -7.42
C CYS A 43 7.87 9.31 -8.12
N MET A 44 7.82 9.51 -9.43
CA MET A 44 6.68 9.14 -10.27
C MET A 44 7.15 8.42 -11.52
N LEU A 45 6.36 7.47 -12.03
CA LEU A 45 6.66 6.83 -13.32
C LEU A 45 6.45 7.82 -14.47
N THR A 46 7.33 7.77 -15.47
CA THR A 46 7.07 8.38 -16.79
C THR A 46 6.10 7.51 -17.59
N GLU A 47 5.67 7.95 -18.77
CA GLU A 47 4.92 7.09 -19.70
C GLU A 47 5.69 5.82 -20.06
N LYS A 48 7.00 5.95 -20.34
CA LYS A 48 7.90 4.82 -20.59
C LYS A 48 8.02 3.90 -19.37
N GLY A 49 8.10 4.47 -18.17
CA GLY A 49 8.12 3.73 -16.91
C GLY A 49 6.84 2.94 -16.68
N ASN A 50 5.67 3.55 -16.96
CA ASN A 50 4.37 2.87 -16.87
C ASN A 50 4.27 1.71 -17.87
N GLN A 51 4.74 1.89 -19.11
CA GLN A 51 4.75 0.81 -20.09
C GLN A 51 5.62 -0.36 -19.63
N GLN A 52 6.85 -0.09 -19.21
CA GLN A 52 7.76 -1.14 -18.74
C GLN A 52 7.23 -1.81 -17.46
N HIS A 53 6.63 -1.06 -16.55
CA HIS A 53 5.96 -1.61 -15.36
C HIS A 53 4.82 -2.56 -15.75
N ALA A 54 3.97 -2.17 -16.69
CA ALA A 54 2.85 -3.00 -17.13
C ALA A 54 3.32 -4.33 -17.74
N GLU A 55 4.35 -4.29 -18.59
CA GLU A 55 4.95 -5.50 -19.19
C GLU A 55 5.52 -6.45 -18.13
N LEU A 56 6.24 -5.91 -17.14
CA LEU A 56 6.81 -6.70 -16.05
C LEU A 56 5.75 -7.24 -15.08
N LEU A 57 4.68 -6.47 -14.85
CA LEU A 57 3.56 -6.90 -14.03
C LEU A 57 2.77 -8.04 -14.68
N GLU A 58 2.59 -8.00 -16.01
CA GLU A 58 2.00 -9.09 -16.78
C GLU A 58 2.85 -10.37 -16.71
N GLN A 59 4.18 -10.25 -16.80
CA GLN A 59 5.08 -11.39 -16.60
C GLN A 59 4.93 -11.99 -15.20
N GLN A 60 4.93 -11.16 -14.15
CA GLN A 60 4.72 -11.66 -12.78
C GLN A 60 3.36 -12.34 -12.62
N ARG A 61 2.29 -11.80 -13.22
CA ARG A 61 0.96 -12.42 -13.20
C ARG A 61 0.97 -13.83 -13.82
N ALA A 62 1.78 -14.06 -14.85
CA ALA A 62 1.89 -15.37 -15.48
C ALA A 62 2.58 -16.42 -14.58
N ASP A 63 3.35 -15.98 -13.59
CA ASP A 63 4.15 -16.83 -12.70
C ASP A 63 3.48 -17.10 -11.33
N ILE A 64 2.32 -16.50 -11.05
CA ILE A 64 1.60 -16.64 -9.78
C ILE A 64 0.21 -17.27 -9.96
N ASP A 65 -0.31 -17.82 -8.87
CA ASP A 65 -1.70 -18.26 -8.78
C ASP A 65 -2.61 -17.05 -8.52
N VAL A 66 -3.06 -16.40 -9.61
CA VAL A 66 -3.92 -15.20 -9.56
C VAL A 66 -5.27 -15.50 -8.88
N GLU A 67 -5.82 -16.70 -9.04
CA GLU A 67 -7.08 -17.10 -8.40
C GLU A 67 -6.92 -17.18 -6.88
N ALA A 68 -5.82 -17.78 -6.40
CA ALA A 68 -5.53 -17.83 -4.97
C ALA A 68 -5.31 -16.44 -4.36
N VAL A 69 -4.62 -15.54 -5.09
CA VAL A 69 -4.47 -14.14 -4.67
C VAL A 69 -5.82 -13.42 -4.65
N GLY A 70 -6.69 -13.65 -5.63
CA GLY A 70 -8.04 -13.11 -5.66
C GLY A 70 -8.88 -13.54 -4.45
N ALA A 71 -8.82 -14.81 -4.06
CA ALA A 71 -9.52 -15.30 -2.87
C ALA A 71 -9.01 -14.68 -1.56
N LEU A 72 -7.73 -14.30 -1.50
CA LEU A 72 -7.16 -13.54 -0.38
C LEU A 72 -7.60 -12.08 -0.42
N TYR A 73 -7.64 -11.48 -1.61
CA TYR A 73 -8.12 -10.13 -1.81
C TYR A 73 -9.58 -9.96 -1.35
N GLU A 74 -10.48 -10.88 -1.65
CA GLU A 74 -11.87 -10.84 -1.16
C GLU A 74 -11.96 -10.74 0.38
N ARG A 75 -11.06 -11.41 1.10
CA ARG A 75 -11.00 -11.33 2.57
C ARG A 75 -10.49 -9.97 3.06
N PHE A 76 -9.56 -9.36 2.32
CA PHE A 76 -9.13 -7.98 2.57
C PHE A 76 -10.25 -6.99 2.26
N LEU A 77 -10.91 -7.15 1.11
CA LEU A 77 -12.00 -6.29 0.66
C LEU A 77 -13.17 -6.26 1.65
N ALA A 78 -13.49 -7.40 2.28
CA ALA A 78 -14.52 -7.51 3.31
C ALA A 78 -14.31 -6.57 4.52
N VAL A 79 -13.08 -6.14 4.79
CA VAL A 79 -12.76 -5.17 5.86
C VAL A 79 -12.41 -3.78 5.34
N ASN A 80 -12.31 -3.58 4.03
CA ASN A 80 -11.93 -2.30 3.42
C ASN A 80 -12.89 -1.15 3.80
N GLN A 81 -14.19 -1.37 3.64
CA GLN A 81 -15.19 -0.33 3.95
C GLN A 81 -15.27 0.01 5.45
N PRO A 82 -15.27 -0.98 6.38
CA PRO A 82 -15.11 -0.70 7.80
C PRO A 82 -13.86 0.13 8.13
N THR A 83 -12.70 -0.22 7.56
CA THR A 83 -11.46 0.53 7.77
C THR A 83 -11.56 1.97 7.27
N LYS A 84 -12.04 2.18 6.04
CA LYS A 84 -12.25 3.53 5.47
C LYS A 84 -13.22 4.36 6.32
N SER A 85 -14.25 3.72 6.87
CA SER A 85 -15.23 4.38 7.73
C SER A 85 -14.58 4.85 9.04
N LYS A 86 -13.73 4.02 9.66
CA LYS A 86 -12.95 4.40 10.86
C LYS A 86 -11.97 5.54 10.60
N CYS A 87 -11.26 5.52 9.48
CA CYS A 87 -10.41 6.65 9.07
C CYS A 87 -11.23 7.94 8.87
N SER A 88 -12.42 7.83 8.30
CA SER A 88 -13.33 8.97 8.08
C SER A 88 -13.95 9.50 9.38
N GLU A 89 -14.24 8.62 10.34
CA GLU A 89 -14.66 8.99 11.70
C GLU A 89 -13.55 9.76 12.40
N TRP A 90 -12.31 9.26 12.35
CA TRP A 90 -11.15 9.91 12.95
C TRP A 90 -10.93 11.34 12.45
N GLN A 91 -11.02 11.56 11.14
CA GLN A 91 -10.81 12.88 10.52
C GLN A 91 -11.82 13.94 10.97
N LYS A 92 -12.94 13.55 11.59
CA LYS A 92 -13.97 14.46 12.11
C LYS A 92 -13.75 14.82 13.58
N LEU A 93 -12.87 14.10 14.28
CA LEU A 93 -12.59 14.33 15.70
C LEU A 93 -11.70 15.55 15.88
N THR A 94 -11.91 16.29 16.97
CA THR A 94 -10.97 17.30 17.44
C THR A 94 -9.73 16.63 18.05
N ASP A 95 -8.64 17.38 18.20
CA ASP A 95 -7.37 16.83 18.73
C ASP A 95 -7.45 16.49 20.23
N ASP A 96 -8.41 17.07 20.96
CA ASP A 96 -8.64 16.85 22.40
C ASP A 96 -9.66 15.74 22.71
N ASP A 97 -10.29 15.13 21.70
CA ASP A 97 -11.20 13.98 21.87
C ASP A 97 -10.43 12.66 22.01
N PHE A 98 -9.70 12.53 23.12
CA PHE A 98 -8.81 11.40 23.38
C PHE A 98 -9.55 10.06 23.46
N ASP A 99 -10.74 10.04 24.07
CA ASP A 99 -11.52 8.80 24.26
C ASP A 99 -11.99 8.23 22.92
N SER A 100 -12.57 9.07 22.05
CA SER A 100 -13.03 8.62 20.74
C SER A 100 -11.86 8.21 19.84
N ARG A 101 -10.73 8.92 19.92
CA ARG A 101 -9.50 8.55 19.21
C ARG A 101 -8.97 7.20 19.67
N PHE A 102 -8.90 6.96 20.98
CA PHE A 102 -8.44 5.68 21.52
C PHE A 102 -9.33 4.51 21.07
N VAL A 103 -10.66 4.69 21.07
CA VAL A 103 -11.60 3.67 20.56
C VAL A 103 -11.35 3.37 19.09
N ILE A 104 -11.25 4.40 18.23
CA ILE A 104 -11.01 4.19 16.79
C ILE A 104 -9.66 3.50 16.54
N ALA A 105 -8.60 3.90 17.24
CA ALA A 105 -7.28 3.29 17.09
C ALA A 105 -7.28 1.81 17.52
N THR A 106 -8.05 1.46 18.56
CA THR A 106 -8.22 0.07 19.02
C THR A 106 -9.06 -0.75 18.03
N ASP A 107 -10.17 -0.21 17.53
CA ASP A 107 -10.99 -0.86 16.50
C ASP A 107 -10.17 -1.18 15.23
N LEU A 108 -9.27 -0.28 14.84
CA LEU A 108 -8.37 -0.47 13.70
C LEU A 108 -7.29 -1.52 13.98
N GLN A 109 -6.80 -1.65 15.21
CA GLN A 109 -5.91 -2.76 15.60
C GLN A 109 -6.62 -4.10 15.46
N ASP A 110 -7.86 -4.22 15.96
CA ASP A 110 -8.64 -5.45 15.84
C ASP A 110 -8.89 -5.83 14.37
N ILE A 111 -9.18 -4.85 13.51
CA ILE A 111 -9.31 -5.08 12.06
C ILE A 111 -7.97 -5.54 11.47
N LEU A 112 -6.87 -4.87 11.82
CA LEU A 112 -5.53 -5.21 11.33
C LEU A 112 -5.15 -6.64 11.74
N GLU A 113 -5.37 -7.05 12.99
CA GLU A 113 -5.08 -8.40 13.45
C GLU A 113 -5.83 -9.46 12.64
N ARG A 114 -7.13 -9.22 12.40
CA ARG A 114 -7.98 -10.14 11.63
C ARG A 114 -7.51 -10.30 10.18
N VAL A 115 -7.05 -9.23 9.54
CA VAL A 115 -6.65 -9.25 8.12
C VAL A 115 -5.15 -9.54 7.93
N SER A 116 -4.32 -9.36 8.95
CA SER A 116 -2.86 -9.55 8.87
C SER A 116 -2.50 -10.95 8.37
N THR A 117 -3.18 -11.99 8.86
CA THR A 117 -2.94 -13.37 8.38
C THR A 117 -3.24 -13.52 6.89
N THR A 118 -4.29 -12.87 6.38
CA THR A 118 -4.62 -12.87 4.95
C THR A 118 -3.51 -12.19 4.15
N ILE A 119 -3.09 -11.00 4.55
CA ILE A 119 -2.03 -10.23 3.86
C ILE A 119 -0.70 -11.01 3.90
N THR A 120 -0.34 -11.59 5.04
CA THR A 120 0.85 -12.42 5.16
C THR A 120 0.77 -13.68 4.30
N ARG A 121 -0.41 -14.30 4.12
CA ARG A 121 -0.56 -15.44 3.19
C ARG A 121 -0.34 -15.03 1.75
N THR A 122 -0.74 -13.82 1.35
CA THR A 122 -0.45 -13.28 0.01
C THR A 122 1.07 -13.24 -0.26
N SER A 123 1.90 -13.08 0.78
CA SER A 123 3.36 -13.10 0.63
C SER A 123 3.95 -14.43 0.13
N GLN A 124 3.19 -15.53 0.20
CA GLN A 124 3.60 -16.81 -0.39
C GLN A 124 3.65 -16.77 -1.92
N TYR A 125 2.84 -15.89 -2.53
CA TYR A 125 2.81 -15.64 -3.97
C TYR A 125 3.60 -14.38 -4.33
N LEU A 126 3.55 -13.37 -3.47
CA LEU A 126 4.07 -12.03 -3.73
C LEU A 126 4.81 -11.52 -2.50
N PRO A 127 6.13 -11.82 -2.34
CA PRO A 127 6.89 -11.55 -1.12
C PRO A 127 6.74 -10.14 -0.55
N ARG A 128 6.55 -9.12 -1.41
CA ARG A 128 6.33 -7.72 -1.02
C ARG A 128 5.15 -7.51 -0.06
N PHE A 129 4.12 -8.36 -0.08
CA PHE A 129 2.98 -8.24 0.82
C PHE A 129 3.33 -8.46 2.30
N ALA A 130 4.45 -9.13 2.59
CA ALA A 130 4.90 -9.35 3.97
C ALA A 130 5.19 -8.04 4.73
N GLY A 131 5.49 -6.96 4.01
CA GLY A 131 5.83 -5.66 4.61
C GLY A 131 4.63 -4.84 5.07
N TYR A 132 3.43 -5.07 4.56
CA TYR A 132 2.28 -4.20 4.86
C TYR A 132 1.77 -4.29 6.31
N PRO A 133 1.53 -5.47 6.90
CA PRO A 133 1.04 -5.56 8.28
C PRO A 133 1.95 -4.89 9.33
N PRO A 134 3.28 -5.11 9.34
CA PRO A 134 4.13 -4.47 10.34
C PRO A 134 4.21 -2.94 10.18
N ARG A 135 4.13 -2.42 8.94
CA ARG A 135 4.07 -0.97 8.68
C ARG A 135 2.79 -0.35 9.24
N MET A 136 1.63 -0.98 8.98
CA MET A 136 0.34 -0.54 9.56
C MET A 136 0.34 -0.62 11.08
N LYS A 137 0.89 -1.69 11.65
CA LYS A 137 1.00 -1.86 13.11
C LYS A 137 1.86 -0.75 13.73
N THR A 138 3.01 -0.46 13.13
CA THR A 138 3.91 0.61 13.60
C THR A 138 3.20 1.96 13.62
N ALA A 139 2.40 2.27 12.60
CA ALA A 139 1.62 3.50 12.56
C ALA A 139 0.56 3.55 13.68
N LEU A 140 -0.15 2.44 13.96
CA LEU A 140 -1.12 2.36 15.06
C LEU A 140 -0.45 2.44 16.44
N ASP A 141 0.71 1.81 16.63
CA ASP A 141 1.47 1.89 17.88
C ASP A 141 1.84 3.36 18.18
N ARG A 142 2.32 4.11 17.17
CA ARG A 142 2.60 5.55 17.31
C ARG A 142 1.37 6.39 17.65
N VAL A 143 0.22 6.06 17.07
CA VAL A 143 -1.05 6.73 17.41
C VAL A 143 -1.40 6.52 18.88
N LEU A 144 -1.21 5.31 19.42
CA LEU A 144 -1.40 5.02 20.84
C LEU A 144 -0.39 5.73 21.75
N GLU A 145 0.81 6.02 21.24
CA GLU A 145 1.83 6.82 21.92
C GLU A 145 1.56 8.34 21.84
N GLY A 146 0.48 8.76 21.16
CA GLY A 146 0.04 10.14 21.08
C GLY A 146 0.41 10.87 19.79
N GLU A 147 1.10 10.21 18.84
CA GLU A 147 1.42 10.77 17.52
C GLU A 147 0.23 10.61 16.55
N SER A 148 -0.81 11.43 16.78
CA SER A 148 -2.11 11.31 16.12
C SER A 148 -2.06 11.42 14.58
N GLU A 149 -1.05 12.06 14.02
CA GLU A 149 -0.85 12.19 12.58
C GLU A 149 -0.65 10.84 11.89
N TYR A 150 -0.16 9.82 12.60
CA TYR A 150 0.09 8.48 12.04
C TYR A 150 -1.18 7.70 11.73
N LEU A 151 -2.40 8.20 12.03
CA LEU A 151 -3.60 7.51 11.56
C LEU A 151 -3.92 7.81 10.09
N THR A 152 -4.01 9.09 9.73
CA THR A 152 -4.53 9.51 8.41
C THR A 152 -3.75 10.62 7.71
N SER A 153 -2.65 11.11 8.29
CA SER A 153 -1.89 12.19 7.64
C SER A 153 -1.24 11.69 6.35
N PRO A 154 -1.36 12.43 5.23
CA PRO A 154 -0.70 12.07 3.98
C PRO A 154 0.82 12.33 4.03
N LYS A 155 1.32 13.06 5.03
CA LYS A 155 2.72 13.51 5.12
C LYS A 155 3.66 12.51 5.78
N VAL A 156 3.10 11.49 6.42
CA VAL A 156 3.85 10.44 7.11
C VAL A 156 3.40 9.08 6.59
N GLU A 157 4.12 8.03 6.97
CA GLU A 157 3.70 6.65 6.75
C GLU A 157 2.56 6.30 7.71
N SER A 158 1.39 6.91 7.48
CA SER A 158 0.21 6.71 8.31
C SER A 158 -0.45 5.37 8.02
N PHE A 159 -1.22 4.86 8.98
CA PHE A 159 -2.00 3.64 8.84
C PHE A 159 -2.86 3.67 7.56
N HIS A 160 -3.56 4.77 7.32
CA HIS A 160 -4.37 4.96 6.12
C HIS A 160 -3.54 4.89 4.82
N ASN A 161 -2.37 5.54 4.77
CA ASN A 161 -1.52 5.50 3.59
C ASN A 161 -1.06 4.07 3.28
N VAL A 162 -0.55 3.35 4.28
CA VAL A 162 -0.10 1.96 4.12
C VAL A 162 -1.27 1.04 3.74
N TRP A 163 -2.46 1.27 4.29
CA TRP A 163 -3.68 0.54 3.91
C TRP A 163 -4.02 0.73 2.43
N MET A 164 -3.99 1.97 1.95
CA MET A 164 -4.29 2.29 0.55
C MET A 164 -3.21 1.76 -0.41
N GLU A 165 -1.94 1.75 0.00
CA GLU A 165 -0.87 1.10 -0.77
C GLU A 165 -1.12 -0.41 -0.90
N CYS A 166 -1.45 -1.09 0.20
CA CYS A 166 -1.76 -2.53 0.17
C CYS A 166 -2.97 -2.83 -0.72
N HIS A 167 -3.99 -1.98 -0.67
CA HIS A 167 -5.16 -2.07 -1.54
C HIS A 167 -4.79 -1.89 -3.02
N GLU A 168 -4.04 -0.84 -3.37
CA GLU A 168 -3.59 -0.59 -4.74
C GLU A 168 -2.73 -1.73 -5.29
N ASP A 169 -1.86 -2.34 -4.47
CA ASP A 169 -1.05 -3.48 -4.88
C ASP A 169 -1.94 -4.69 -5.26
N TYR A 170 -2.99 -4.99 -4.48
CA TYR A 170 -3.97 -6.01 -4.87
C TYR A 170 -4.64 -5.69 -6.20
N LEU A 171 -5.12 -4.46 -6.39
CA LEU A 171 -5.81 -4.06 -7.63
C LEU A 171 -4.90 -4.21 -8.85
N LEU A 172 -3.68 -3.67 -8.76
CA LEU A 172 -2.70 -3.76 -9.84
C LEU A 172 -2.35 -5.21 -10.13
N THR A 173 -2.10 -6.02 -9.09
CA THR A 173 -1.77 -7.44 -9.21
C THR A 173 -2.88 -8.20 -9.92
N LEU A 174 -4.14 -7.99 -9.53
CA LEU A 174 -5.30 -8.69 -10.07
C LEU A 174 -5.81 -8.10 -11.39
N GLY A 175 -5.26 -6.97 -11.82
CA GLY A 175 -5.72 -6.26 -13.03
C GLY A 175 -7.12 -5.67 -12.88
N ILE A 176 -7.55 -5.37 -11.66
CA ILE A 176 -8.88 -4.82 -11.35
C ILE A 176 -8.80 -3.29 -11.46
N SER A 177 -9.67 -2.69 -12.27
CA SER A 177 -9.82 -1.24 -12.32
C SER A 177 -10.59 -0.70 -11.10
N ARG A 178 -10.41 0.59 -10.79
CA ARG A 178 -11.15 1.22 -9.69
C ARG A 178 -12.65 1.28 -9.97
N GLU A 179 -13.01 1.43 -11.24
CA GLU A 179 -14.40 1.37 -11.71
C GLU A 179 -15.03 0.00 -11.43
N GLU A 180 -14.31 -1.08 -11.69
CA GLU A 180 -14.78 -2.46 -11.44
C GLU A 180 -14.90 -2.78 -9.95
N GLU A 181 -13.96 -2.27 -9.13
CA GLU A 181 -13.95 -2.54 -7.70
C GLU A 181 -15.02 -1.76 -6.91
N GLY A 182 -15.39 -0.57 -7.40
CA GLY A 182 -16.53 0.17 -6.87
C GLY A 182 -16.31 0.87 -5.53
N SER A 183 -15.07 0.98 -5.01
CA SER A 183 -14.77 1.81 -3.83
C SER A 183 -14.29 3.21 -4.22
N TYR A 184 -15.26 4.08 -4.51
CA TYR A 184 -15.06 5.54 -4.56
C TYR A 184 -15.26 6.19 -3.18
#